data_AF-A0A350CZX1-F1
#
_entry.id   AF-A0A350CZX1-F1
#
_cell.length_a   1.000
_cell.length_b   1.000
_cell.length_c   1.000
_cell.angle_alpha   90.00
_cell.angle_beta   90.00
_cell.angle_gamma   90.00
#
_symmetry.space_group_name_H-M   'P 1'
#
loop_
_entity.id
_entity.type
_entity.pdbx_description
1 polymer ?
#
loop_
_entity_poly.entity_id
_entity_poly.type
_entity_poly.pdbx_seq_one_letter_code
_entity_poly.pdbx_strand_id
1 'polypeptide(L)'
;DSFLLEVGSERGEKMVSLLKKKERAEERHFEEKERRLKDLKDSMENFFERKGLAQRLYGKMDSYYWEHIEKRCLACTSCTQVCPTCFCFDIVERNSLESDCSERIRLWDSCFSPSFATVHRFNLRQSIHSRYRQWLMHKFAYWVDQFDSFGCVGCGRCITWCPAGIDIRQEVKRLAHG
;
A
#
# COMPACT_ATOMS: atom_id res chain seq x y z
N ASP A 1 13.08 -16.70 -18.81
CA ASP A 1 12.75 -15.35 -18.34
C ASP A 1 13.99 -14.48 -18.27
N SER A 2 13.89 -13.22 -18.70
CA SER A 2 14.94 -12.21 -18.62
C SER A 2 14.38 -10.91 -18.03
N PHE A 3 15.24 -10.06 -17.47
CA PHE A 3 14.88 -8.75 -16.93
C PHE A 3 15.65 -7.66 -17.68
N LEU A 4 14.98 -6.56 -18.02
CA LEU A 4 15.62 -5.35 -18.50
C LEU A 4 16.07 -4.52 -17.28
N LEU A 5 17.34 -4.12 -17.27
CA LEU A 5 17.93 -3.39 -16.17
C LEU A 5 18.42 -2.03 -16.66
N GLU A 6 17.86 -0.96 -16.11
CA GLU A 6 18.28 0.42 -16.36
C GLU A 6 18.91 1.00 -15.10
N VAL A 7 20.12 1.54 -15.23
CA VAL A 7 20.89 2.05 -14.11
C VAL A 7 20.82 3.57 -14.11
N GLY A 8 20.15 4.13 -13.11
CA GLY A 8 19.96 5.58 -12.98
C GLY A 8 20.94 6.28 -12.02
N SER A 9 21.98 5.60 -11.53
CA SER A 9 22.96 6.20 -10.61
C SER A 9 24.31 5.47 -10.61
N GLU A 10 25.39 6.17 -10.27
CA GLU A 10 26.73 5.58 -10.12
C GLU A 10 26.77 4.44 -9.09
N ARG A 11 26.02 4.56 -7.99
CA ARG A 11 25.91 3.49 -6.99
C ARG A 11 25.27 2.24 -7.60
N GLY A 12 24.25 2.43 -8.43
CA GLY A 12 23.63 1.35 -9.20
C GLY A 12 24.64 0.69 -10.14
N GLU A 13 25.47 1.46 -10.86
CA GLU A 13 26.46 0.90 -11.79
C GLU A 13 27.46 -0.01 -11.06
N LYS A 14 27.92 0.42 -9.88
CA LYS A 14 28.79 -0.40 -9.01
C LYS A 14 28.10 -1.71 -8.64
N MET A 15 26.82 -1.70 -8.29
CA MET A 15 26.08 -2.92 -7.96
C MET A 15 25.91 -3.84 -9.18
N VAL A 16 25.55 -3.28 -10.33
CA VAL A 16 25.36 -4.03 -11.59
C VAL A 16 26.69 -4.61 -12.10
N SER A 17 27.81 -3.96 -11.81
CA SER A 17 29.14 -4.47 -12.14
C SER A 17 29.39 -5.87 -11.56
N LEU A 18 28.84 -6.15 -10.37
CA LEU A 18 28.96 -7.42 -9.64
C LEU A 18 28.10 -8.57 -10.21
N LEU A 19 27.13 -8.27 -11.08
CA LEU A 19 26.28 -9.29 -11.70
C LEU A 19 27.06 -10.06 -12.79
N LYS A 20 27.12 -11.38 -12.65
CA LYS A 20 27.88 -12.28 -13.54
C LYS A 20 27.18 -12.61 -14.86
N LYS A 21 25.84 -12.68 -14.87
CA LYS A 21 25.03 -13.04 -16.05
C LYS A 21 24.26 -11.81 -16.54
N LYS A 22 24.94 -10.96 -17.29
CA LYS A 22 24.34 -9.78 -17.93
C LYS A 22 24.79 -9.69 -19.38
N GLU A 23 23.89 -9.26 -20.23
CA GLU A 23 24.12 -8.99 -21.64
C GLU A 23 23.71 -7.55 -21.93
N ARG A 24 24.29 -6.94 -22.96
CA ARG A 24 23.92 -5.57 -23.34
C ARG A 24 22.54 -5.60 -23.96
N ALA A 25 21.62 -4.78 -23.45
CA ALA A 25 20.30 -4.64 -24.04
C ALA A 25 20.39 -4.04 -25.44
N GLU A 26 19.80 -4.72 -26.42
CA GLU A 26 19.52 -4.23 -27.77
C GLU A 26 18.29 -3.31 -27.82
N GLU A 27 18.15 -2.53 -28.90
CA GLU A 27 17.05 -1.58 -29.16
C GLU A 27 15.65 -2.21 -28.98
N ARG A 28 15.46 -3.43 -29.51
CA ARG A 28 14.21 -4.20 -29.36
C ARG A 28 13.71 -4.36 -27.91
N HIS A 29 14.62 -4.38 -26.92
CA HIS A 29 14.22 -4.50 -25.51
C HIS A 29 13.63 -3.20 -24.98
N PHE A 30 14.12 -2.05 -25.44
CA PHE A 30 13.58 -0.74 -25.07
C PHE A 30 12.24 -0.48 -25.77
N GLU A 31 12.12 -0.89 -27.04
CA GLU A 31 10.84 -0.85 -27.76
C GLU A 31 9.76 -1.70 -27.06
N GLU A 32 10.12 -2.92 -26.62
CA GLU A 32 9.23 -3.79 -25.84
C GLU A 32 8.80 -3.15 -24.51
N LYS A 33 9.74 -2.51 -23.79
CA LYS A 33 9.43 -1.76 -22.57
C LYS A 33 8.42 -0.65 -22.84
N GLU A 34 8.68 0.20 -23.82
CA GLU A 34 7.79 1.33 -24.13
C GLU A 34 6.41 0.87 -24.59
N ARG A 35 6.34 -0.21 -25.39
CA ARG A 35 5.06 -0.83 -25.77
C ARG A 35 4.28 -1.28 -24.53
N ARG A 36 4.91 -2.04 -23.63
CA ARG A 36 4.26 -2.51 -22.39
C ARG A 36 3.81 -1.37 -21.48
N LEU A 37 4.61 -0.30 -21.38
CA LEU A 37 4.24 0.88 -20.59
C LEU A 37 3.04 1.61 -21.19
N LYS A 38 2.97 1.69 -22.53
CA LYS A 38 1.83 2.27 -23.24
C LYS A 38 0.57 1.43 -23.04
N ASP A 39 0.64 0.11 -23.27
CA ASP A 39 -0.48 -0.82 -23.07
C ASP A 39 -0.99 -0.77 -21.62
N LEU A 40 -0.08 -0.72 -20.64
CA LEU A 40 -0.45 -0.57 -19.24
C LEU A 40 -1.16 0.76 -18.97
N LYS A 41 -0.64 1.88 -19.49
CA LYS A 41 -1.28 3.20 -19.32
C LYS A 41 -2.67 3.23 -19.94
N ASP A 42 -2.82 2.65 -21.13
CA ASP A 42 -4.08 2.64 -21.87
C ASP A 42 -5.13 1.73 -21.19
N SER A 43 -4.70 0.66 -20.51
CA SER A 43 -5.58 -0.19 -19.70
C SER A 43 -5.93 0.37 -18.31
N MET A 44 -5.24 1.41 -17.83
CA MET A 44 -5.50 2.04 -16.54
C MET A 44 -6.64 3.05 -16.64
N GLU A 45 -7.86 2.61 -16.37
CA GLU A 45 -9.04 3.47 -16.39
C GLU A 45 -9.06 4.53 -15.27
N ASN A 46 -9.50 5.75 -15.61
CA ASN A 46 -9.83 6.78 -14.63
C ASN A 46 -11.16 6.44 -13.93
N PHE A 47 -11.07 5.75 -12.80
CA PHE A 47 -12.24 5.20 -12.12
C PHE A 47 -13.09 6.23 -11.34
N PHE A 48 -12.47 7.32 -10.88
CA PHE A 48 -13.09 8.41 -10.11
C PHE A 48 -12.31 9.72 -10.27
N GLU A 49 -12.95 10.85 -9.97
CA GLU A 49 -12.33 12.17 -10.03
C GLU A 49 -11.27 12.32 -8.95
N ARG A 50 -10.03 12.61 -9.37
CA ARG A 50 -8.87 12.72 -8.47
C ARG A 50 -8.74 14.13 -7.88
N LYS A 51 -9.16 15.17 -8.62
CA LYS A 51 -9.05 16.55 -8.16
C LYS A 51 -9.93 16.76 -6.93
N GLY A 52 -9.33 17.27 -5.85
CA GLY A 52 -10.02 17.51 -4.58
C GLY A 52 -10.50 16.25 -3.84
N LEU A 53 -10.01 15.07 -4.21
CA LEU A 53 -10.45 13.80 -3.62
C LEU A 53 -10.17 13.75 -2.12
N ALA A 54 -8.97 14.17 -1.68
CA ALA A 54 -8.58 14.19 -0.28
C ALA A 54 -9.59 14.98 0.57
N GLN A 55 -9.94 16.21 0.14
CA GLN A 55 -10.89 17.06 0.84
C GLN A 55 -12.29 16.44 0.91
N ARG A 56 -12.76 15.80 -0.17
CA ARG A 56 -14.04 15.08 -0.14
C ARG A 56 -14.03 13.91 0.84
N LEU A 57 -12.93 13.15 0.89
CA LEU A 57 -12.78 12.03 1.83
C LEU A 57 -12.69 12.50 3.28
N TYR A 58 -12.01 13.63 3.55
CA TYR A 58 -12.02 14.26 4.87
C TYR A 58 -13.43 14.60 5.35
N GLY A 59 -14.27 15.13 4.46
CA GLY A 59 -15.69 15.40 4.75
C GLY A 59 -16.56 14.16 4.99
N LYS A 60 -16.00 12.94 4.87
CA LYS A 60 -16.72 11.67 5.02
C LYS A 60 -16.19 10.82 6.17
N MET A 61 -15.38 11.38 7.07
CA MET A 61 -14.82 10.70 8.25
C MET A 61 -15.89 10.00 9.11
N ASP A 62 -17.03 10.67 9.32
CA ASP A 62 -18.14 10.20 10.15
C ASP A 62 -19.27 9.51 9.34
N SER A 63 -19.00 9.14 8.09
CA SER A 63 -19.99 8.48 7.24
C SER A 63 -20.34 7.08 7.76
N TYR A 64 -21.63 6.78 7.90
CA TYR A 64 -22.13 5.42 8.18
C TYR A 64 -21.72 4.39 7.10
N TYR A 65 -21.28 4.84 5.92
CA TYR A 65 -20.79 3.95 4.88
C TYR A 65 -19.59 3.11 5.33
N TRP A 66 -18.79 3.58 6.28
CA TRP A 66 -17.69 2.79 6.83
C TRP A 66 -18.18 1.48 7.46
N GLU A 67 -19.32 1.49 8.15
CA GLU A 67 -19.94 0.31 8.74
C GLU A 67 -20.43 -0.68 7.67
N HIS A 68 -20.88 -0.18 6.52
CA HIS A 68 -21.23 -1.03 5.37
C HIS A 68 -20.00 -1.78 4.82
N ILE A 69 -18.82 -1.16 4.84
CA ILE A 69 -17.57 -1.82 4.44
C ILE A 69 -17.18 -2.90 5.45
N GLU A 70 -17.30 -2.62 6.75
CA GLU A 70 -17.00 -3.57 7.83
C GLU A 70 -17.78 -4.88 7.71
N LYS A 71 -19.05 -4.84 7.29
CA LYS A 71 -19.86 -6.06 7.08
C LYS A 71 -19.29 -7.02 6.01
N ARG A 72 -18.40 -6.54 5.15
CA ARG A 72 -17.74 -7.35 4.09
C ARG A 72 -16.27 -7.61 4.39
N CYS A 73 -15.59 -6.66 5.02
CA CYS A 73 -14.16 -6.75 5.22
C CYS A 73 -13.81 -7.74 6.34
N LEU A 74 -12.95 -8.71 6.04
CA LEU A 74 -12.50 -9.72 7.00
C LEU A 74 -11.32 -9.26 7.87
N ALA A 75 -10.82 -8.03 7.67
CA ALA A 75 -9.57 -7.53 8.27
C ALA A 75 -8.36 -8.49 8.12
N CYS A 76 -8.33 -9.30 7.06
CA CYS A 76 -7.36 -10.38 6.86
C CYS A 76 -5.94 -9.93 6.48
N THR A 77 -5.65 -8.62 6.49
CA THR A 77 -4.34 -8.00 6.19
C THR A 77 -3.79 -8.18 4.77
N SER A 78 -4.37 -9.05 3.93
CA SER A 78 -3.91 -9.34 2.56
C SER A 78 -3.61 -8.06 1.77
N CYS A 79 -4.56 -7.10 1.76
CA CYS A 79 -4.43 -5.84 1.03
C CYS A 79 -3.24 -4.97 1.48
N THR A 80 -2.79 -5.10 2.74
CA THR A 80 -1.60 -4.39 3.23
C THR A 80 -0.31 -5.13 2.95
N GLN A 81 -0.33 -6.47 2.99
CA GLN A 81 0.85 -7.30 2.76
C GLN A 81 1.28 -7.29 1.29
N VAL A 82 0.33 -7.23 0.34
CA VAL A 82 0.63 -7.21 -1.10
C VAL A 82 0.87 -5.80 -1.66
N CYS A 83 0.65 -4.75 -0.86
CA CYS A 83 0.70 -3.38 -1.33
C CYS A 83 2.13 -2.81 -1.26
N PRO A 84 2.67 -2.25 -2.36
CA PRO A 84 4.06 -1.80 -2.42
C PRO A 84 4.31 -0.52 -1.61
N THR A 85 3.26 0.22 -1.26
CA THR A 85 3.34 1.48 -0.51
C THR A 85 2.94 1.33 0.95
N CYS A 86 2.53 0.12 1.37
CA CYS A 86 2.26 -0.13 2.79
C CYS A 86 3.57 -0.39 3.53
N PHE A 87 3.79 0.36 4.61
CA PHE A 87 4.99 0.28 5.44
C PHE A 87 4.67 0.14 6.94
N CYS A 88 3.47 -0.35 7.27
CA CYS A 88 3.07 -0.55 8.66
C CYS A 88 4.05 -1.51 9.35
N PHE A 89 4.42 -1.16 10.58
CA PHE A 89 5.32 -1.96 11.41
C PHE A 89 4.87 -1.88 12.86
N ASP A 90 5.28 -2.86 13.64
CA ASP A 90 5.21 -2.85 15.10
C ASP A 90 6.62 -2.87 15.70
N ILE A 91 6.74 -2.47 16.96
CA ILE A 91 7.98 -2.56 17.72
C ILE A 91 7.73 -3.41 18.95
N VAL A 92 8.45 -4.52 19.04
CA VAL A 92 8.38 -5.43 20.19
C VAL A 92 9.70 -5.40 20.96
N GLU A 93 9.60 -5.57 22.28
CA GLU A 93 10.74 -5.76 23.16
C GLU A 93 10.84 -7.24 23.54
N ARG A 94 12.02 -7.82 23.35
CA ARG A 94 12.34 -9.19 23.75
C ARG A 94 13.40 -9.14 24.84
N ASN A 95 13.03 -9.58 26.03
CA ASN A 95 13.95 -9.74 27.13
C ASN A 95 14.49 -11.17 27.14
N SER A 96 15.81 -11.31 27.19
CA SER A 96 16.42 -12.61 27.43
C SER A 96 16.16 -13.05 28.87
N LEU A 97 15.88 -14.34 29.08
CA LEU A 97 15.79 -14.93 30.42
C LEU A 97 17.17 -15.41 30.91
N GLU A 98 18.15 -15.50 30.02
CA GLU A 98 19.47 -16.09 30.28
C GLU A 98 20.58 -15.03 30.34
N SER A 99 20.31 -13.81 29.86
CA SER A 99 21.26 -12.70 29.86
C SER A 99 20.59 -11.39 30.27
N ASP A 100 21.36 -10.45 30.81
CA ASP A 100 20.92 -9.08 31.13
C ASP A 100 20.74 -8.20 29.87
N CYS A 101 20.37 -8.82 28.74
CA CYS A 101 20.18 -8.15 27.47
C CYS A 101 18.67 -8.06 27.12
N SER A 102 18.28 -6.89 26.64
CA SER A 102 16.97 -6.65 26.05
C SER A 102 17.14 -6.17 24.61
N GLU A 103 16.33 -6.70 23.70
CA GLU A 103 16.33 -6.33 22.30
C GLU A 103 15.03 -5.61 21.94
N ARG A 104 15.17 -4.52 21.17
CA ARG A 104 14.03 -3.80 20.60
C ARG A 104 14.01 -4.00 19.09
N ILE A 105 12.98 -4.70 18.61
CA ILE A 105 12.92 -5.21 17.24
C ILE A 105 11.74 -4.58 16.52
N ARG A 106 11.99 -4.09 15.30
CA ARG A 106 10.94 -3.66 14.37
C ARG A 106 10.48 -4.84 13.53
N LEU A 107 9.19 -5.12 13.52
CA LEU A 107 8.57 -6.19 12.75
C LEU A 107 7.57 -5.61 11.75
N TRP A 108 7.48 -6.20 10.56
CA TRP A 108 6.42 -5.85 9.62
C TRP A 108 5.06 -6.21 10.23
N ASP A 109 4.10 -5.30 10.14
CA ASP A 109 2.75 -5.50 10.66
C ASP A 109 1.71 -4.85 9.72
N SER A 110 0.43 -5.03 10.02
CA SER A 110 -0.68 -4.46 9.28
C SER A 110 -1.47 -3.49 10.13
N CYS A 111 -1.90 -2.38 9.54
CA CYS A 111 -2.88 -1.49 10.18
C CYS A 111 -4.25 -2.15 10.44
N PHE A 112 -4.48 -3.36 9.92
CA PHE A 112 -5.66 -4.18 10.20
C PHE A 112 -5.43 -5.18 11.35
N SER A 113 -4.19 -5.43 11.80
CA SER A 113 -3.89 -6.40 12.88
C SER A 113 -4.55 -5.98 14.20
N PRO A 114 -5.24 -6.89 14.94
CA PRO A 114 -5.99 -6.56 16.15
C PRO A 114 -5.25 -5.69 17.17
N SER A 115 -3.95 -5.94 17.37
CA SER A 115 -3.05 -5.20 18.27
C SER A 115 -2.55 -3.86 17.73
N PHE A 116 -2.65 -3.62 16.41
CA PHE A 116 -2.10 -2.41 15.79
C PHE A 116 -2.75 -1.15 16.36
N ALA A 117 -1.93 -0.15 16.71
CA ALA A 117 -2.33 1.09 17.38
C ALA A 117 -2.90 0.91 18.81
N THR A 118 -2.41 -0.11 19.52
CA THR A 118 -2.62 -0.23 20.97
C THR A 118 -1.65 0.70 21.71
N VAL A 119 -2.19 1.60 22.52
CA VAL A 119 -1.44 2.49 23.42
C VAL A 119 -1.90 2.20 24.85
N HIS A 120 -0.96 1.79 25.72
CA HIS A 120 -1.25 1.49 27.13
C HIS A 120 -2.51 0.62 27.32
N ARG A 121 -2.63 -0.48 26.55
CA ARG A 121 -3.77 -1.42 26.53
C ARG A 121 -5.04 -0.95 25.80
N PHE A 122 -5.12 0.31 25.39
CA PHE A 122 -6.25 0.81 24.62
C PHE A 122 -5.93 0.79 23.14
N ASN A 123 -6.70 0.01 22.38
CA ASN A 123 -6.61 0.07 20.93
C ASN A 123 -7.46 1.24 20.40
N LEU A 124 -6.83 2.16 19.68
CA LEU A 124 -7.50 3.36 19.15
C LEU A 124 -8.40 3.06 17.93
N ARG A 125 -8.32 1.84 17.36
CA ARG A 125 -9.03 1.40 16.15
C ARG A 125 -9.58 -0.02 16.35
N GLN A 126 -10.52 -0.17 17.27
CA GLN A 126 -11.07 -1.49 17.62
C GLN A 126 -11.87 -2.12 16.48
N SER A 127 -12.75 -1.34 15.83
CA SER A 127 -13.63 -1.84 14.76
C SER A 127 -12.92 -2.04 13.42
N ILE A 128 -13.45 -2.91 12.57
CA ILE A 128 -12.94 -3.11 11.20
C ILE A 128 -13.14 -1.85 10.38
N HIS A 129 -14.27 -1.14 10.56
CA HIS A 129 -14.52 0.09 9.82
C HIS A 129 -13.49 1.18 10.15
N SER A 130 -13.06 1.30 11.41
CA SER A 130 -12.05 2.29 11.80
C SER A 130 -10.67 1.99 11.21
N ARG A 131 -10.30 0.70 11.14
CA ARG A 131 -9.07 0.22 10.50
C ARG A 131 -9.10 0.43 8.98
N TYR A 132 -10.22 0.09 8.35
CA TYR A 132 -10.42 0.28 6.91
C TYR A 132 -10.39 1.77 6.55
N ARG A 133 -11.07 2.62 7.33
CA ARG A 133 -11.03 4.08 7.17
C ARG A 133 -9.59 4.58 7.23
N GLN A 134 -8.81 4.20 8.25
CA GLN A 134 -7.40 4.58 8.32
C GLN A 134 -6.62 4.15 7.07
N TRP A 135 -6.82 2.91 6.61
CA TRP A 135 -6.11 2.38 5.45
C TRP A 135 -6.45 3.11 4.14
N LEU A 136 -7.73 3.40 3.89
CA LEU A 136 -8.17 4.13 2.70
C LEU A 136 -7.74 5.59 2.78
N MET A 137 -7.96 6.25 3.92
CA MET A 137 -7.56 7.64 4.12
C MET A 137 -6.05 7.82 3.98
N HIS A 138 -5.24 6.89 4.51
CA HIS A 138 -3.79 6.93 4.33
C HIS A 138 -3.34 6.68 2.89
N LYS A 139 -4.22 6.24 1.98
CA LYS A 139 -3.89 6.11 0.55
C LYS A 139 -4.32 7.33 -0.27
N PHE A 140 -5.45 7.93 0.08
CA PHE A 140 -6.11 8.93 -0.77
C PHE A 140 -6.28 10.32 -0.15
N ALA A 141 -6.00 10.47 1.15
CA ALA A 141 -6.09 11.73 1.88
C ALA A 141 -4.77 12.02 2.61
N TYR A 142 -4.45 11.32 3.70
CA TYR A 142 -3.33 11.67 4.58
C TYR A 142 -1.98 11.65 3.85
N TRP A 143 -1.78 10.75 2.90
CA TRP A 143 -0.57 10.69 2.08
C TRP A 143 -0.38 11.93 1.21
N VAL A 144 -1.48 12.54 0.76
CA VAL A 144 -1.43 13.78 -0.02
C VAL A 144 -0.86 14.90 0.84
N ASP A 145 -1.28 15.00 2.10
CA ASP A 145 -0.74 16.01 3.01
C ASP A 145 0.74 15.77 3.35
N GLN A 146 1.19 14.51 3.30
CA GLN A 146 2.57 14.14 3.62
C GLN A 146 3.53 14.27 2.42
N PHE A 147 3.05 13.96 1.20
CA PHE A 147 3.90 13.73 0.04
C PHE A 147 3.36 14.32 -1.27
N ASP A 148 2.32 15.16 -1.22
CA ASP A 148 1.67 15.81 -2.37
C ASP A 148 1.29 14.83 -3.50
N SER A 149 0.97 13.59 -3.12
CA SER A 149 0.67 12.50 -4.04
C SER A 149 -0.24 11.46 -3.37
N PHE A 150 -0.83 10.56 -4.16
CA PHE A 150 -1.57 9.44 -3.58
C PHE A 150 -0.63 8.31 -3.18
N GLY A 151 -0.88 7.72 -2.00
CA GLY A 151 -0.24 6.49 -1.57
C GLY A 151 -0.74 5.26 -2.33
N CYS A 152 -1.80 5.38 -3.14
CA CYS A 152 -2.24 4.34 -4.06
C CYS A 152 -1.64 4.56 -5.46
N VAL A 153 -0.83 3.61 -5.92
CA VAL A 153 -0.21 3.63 -7.26
C VAL A 153 -1.03 2.91 -8.34
N GLY A 154 -2.26 2.49 -8.03
CA GLY A 154 -3.14 1.84 -9.01
C GLY A 154 -2.77 0.40 -9.41
N CYS A 155 -1.84 -0.26 -8.71
CA CYS A 155 -1.34 -1.61 -9.10
C CYS A 155 -2.35 -2.77 -8.96
N GLY A 156 -3.57 -2.55 -8.47
CA GLY A 156 -4.63 -3.57 -8.42
C GLY A 156 -4.45 -4.73 -7.43
N ARG A 157 -3.24 -5.00 -6.90
CA ARG A 157 -2.97 -6.16 -6.04
C ARG A 157 -3.92 -6.32 -4.85
N CYS A 158 -4.26 -5.22 -4.19
CA CYS A 158 -5.21 -5.27 -3.06
C CYS A 158 -6.62 -5.74 -3.44
N ILE A 159 -7.01 -5.58 -4.72
CA ILE A 159 -8.29 -6.04 -5.26
C ILE A 159 -8.16 -7.53 -5.62
N THR A 160 -7.12 -7.89 -6.37
CA THR A 160 -6.85 -9.27 -6.82
C THR A 160 -6.77 -10.25 -5.65
N TRP A 161 -6.15 -9.84 -4.54
CA TRP A 161 -5.90 -10.69 -3.38
C TRP A 161 -6.95 -10.52 -2.26
N CYS A 162 -8.03 -9.78 -2.50
CA CYS A 162 -9.09 -9.64 -1.52
C CYS A 162 -10.01 -10.87 -1.53
N PRO A 163 -10.04 -11.70 -0.48
CA PRO A 163 -10.94 -12.87 -0.44
C PRO A 163 -12.42 -12.50 -0.40
N ALA A 164 -12.75 -11.27 0.01
CA ALA A 164 -14.12 -10.74 0.03
C ALA A 164 -14.51 -9.99 -1.25
N GLY A 165 -13.64 -9.94 -2.27
CA GLY A 165 -13.91 -9.26 -3.54
C GLY A 165 -14.09 -7.73 -3.41
N ILE A 166 -13.50 -7.10 -2.40
CA ILE A 166 -13.61 -5.65 -2.22
C ILE A 166 -12.72 -4.92 -3.23
N ASP A 167 -13.34 -4.10 -4.07
CA ASP A 167 -12.65 -3.15 -4.95
C ASP A 167 -12.55 -1.78 -4.28
N ILE A 168 -11.34 -1.42 -3.83
CA ILE A 168 -11.06 -0.13 -3.20
C ILE A 168 -11.51 1.07 -4.05
N ARG A 169 -11.49 0.96 -5.39
CA ARG A 169 -11.89 2.04 -6.28
C ARG A 169 -13.38 2.31 -6.20
N GLN A 170 -14.18 1.26 -6.04
CA GLN A 170 -15.63 1.36 -5.82
C GLN A 170 -15.93 1.99 -4.46
N GLU A 171 -15.19 1.60 -3.42
CA GLU A 171 -15.38 2.18 -2.08
C GLU A 171 -15.04 3.67 -2.07
N VAL A 172 -13.92 4.08 -2.70
CA VAL A 172 -13.57 5.50 -2.87
C VAL A 172 -14.66 6.25 -3.63
N LYS A 173 -15.14 5.69 -4.75
CA LYS A 173 -16.18 6.32 -5.57
C LYS A 173 -17.47 6.55 -4.76
N ARG A 174 -17.91 5.54 -4.00
CA ARG A 174 -19.13 5.61 -3.17
C ARG A 174 -18.99 6.59 -2.00
N LEU A 175 -17.81 6.67 -1.38
CA LEU A 175 -17.56 7.62 -0.29
C LEU A 175 -17.45 9.06 -0.80
N ALA A 176 -16.69 9.29 -1.88
CA ALA A 176 -16.35 10.62 -2.34
C ALA A 176 -17.40 11.26 -3.25
N HIS A 177 -18.34 10.48 -3.79
CA HIS A 177 -19.37 10.93 -4.73
C HIS A 177 -20.80 10.49 -4.37
N GLY A 178 -20.98 9.71 -3.31
CA GLY A 178 -22.28 9.44 -2.67
C GLY A 178 -22.46 10.31 -1.44
#